data_AF-A0A1H8U3R2-F1
#
_entry.id   AF-A0A1H8U3R2-F1
#
_cell.length_a   1.000
_cell.length_b   1.000
_cell.length_c   1.000
_cell.angle_alpha   90.00
_cell.angle_beta   90.00
_cell.angle_gamma   90.00
#
_symmetry.space_group_name_H-M   'P 1'
#
loop_
_entity.id
_entity.type
_entity.pdbx_description
1 polymer ?
#
loop_
_entity_poly.entity_id
_entity_poly.type
_entity_poly.pdbx_seq_one_letter_code
_entity_poly.pdbx_strand_id
1 'polypeptide(L)'
;MVHPDPGKLQDTANYAEAVIDDGIDTSNVRALAEMRNAFRRLEKKAKKARQEVIEAALDDGVDVGDNVAGVRRVGSEHPKVIDKSTALQMLEDADADPAEAVTVNARQFIDAVDGTNVDPSKVIDYETRTQYRRTD
;
A
#
# COMPACT_ATOMS: atom_id res chain seq x y z
N MET A 1 10.53 -16.15 17.11
CA MET A 1 9.24 -15.47 16.82
C MET A 1 8.81 -14.75 18.09
N VAL A 2 8.63 -13.43 18.07
CA VAL A 2 8.18 -12.66 19.24
C VAL A 2 6.70 -12.38 19.06
N HIS A 3 5.86 -13.00 19.89
CA HIS A 3 4.42 -12.73 19.85
C HIS A 3 4.12 -11.43 20.63
N PRO A 4 3.32 -10.51 20.05
CA PRO A 4 2.81 -9.37 20.80
C PRO A 4 1.92 -9.85 21.95
N ASP A 5 2.10 -9.25 23.11
CA ASP A 5 1.28 -9.49 24.30
C ASP A 5 -0.17 -9.01 24.06
N PRO A 6 -1.17 -9.91 24.05
CA PRO A 6 -2.56 -9.56 23.78
C PRO A 6 -3.14 -8.54 24.77
N GLY A 7 -2.71 -8.57 26.04
CA GLY A 7 -3.19 -7.64 27.06
C GLY A 7 -2.84 -6.19 26.71
N LYS A 8 -1.61 -5.96 26.23
CA LYS A 8 -1.14 -4.62 25.85
C LYS A 8 -1.87 -4.05 24.64
N LEU A 9 -2.31 -4.91 23.72
CA LEU A 9 -3.08 -4.47 22.55
C LEU A 9 -4.49 -4.05 22.96
N GLN A 10 -5.12 -4.78 23.86
CA GLN A 10 -6.45 -4.45 24.36
C GLN A 10 -6.45 -3.18 25.21
N ASP A 11 -5.44 -3.00 26.07
CA ASP A 11 -5.27 -1.75 26.83
C ASP A 11 -5.06 -0.54 25.91
N THR A 12 -4.28 -0.71 24.83
CA THR A 12 -4.07 0.34 23.84
C THR A 12 -5.36 0.67 23.08
N ALA A 13 -6.18 -0.34 22.76
CA ALA A 13 -7.47 -0.13 22.10
C ALA A 13 -8.45 0.62 23.00
N ASN A 14 -8.57 0.20 24.27
CA ASN A 14 -9.42 0.85 25.27
C ASN A 14 -9.00 2.31 25.51
N TYR A 15 -7.69 2.58 25.55
CA TYR A 15 -7.19 3.94 25.68
C TYR A 15 -7.53 4.81 24.46
N ALA A 16 -7.43 4.25 23.25
CA ALA A 16 -7.80 4.98 22.03
C ALA A 16 -9.30 5.28 21.98
N GLU A 17 -10.15 4.35 22.44
CA GLU A 17 -11.60 4.52 22.56
C GLU A 17 -11.96 5.63 23.55
N ALA A 18 -11.35 5.64 24.74
CA ALA A 18 -11.53 6.70 25.73
C ALA A 18 -11.14 8.10 25.21
N VAL A 19 -10.07 8.21 24.42
CA VAL A 19 -9.66 9.49 23.80
C VAL A 19 -10.66 9.97 22.74
N ILE A 20 -11.32 9.06 22.04
CA ILE A 20 -12.37 9.40 21.07
C ILE A 20 -13.62 9.92 21.81
N ASP A 21 -13.98 9.29 22.94
CA ASP A 21 -15.16 9.63 23.72
C ASP A 21 -15.03 10.95 24.48
N ASP A 22 -13.87 11.21 25.11
CA ASP A 22 -13.63 12.43 25.90
C ASP A 22 -13.30 13.66 25.01
N GLY A 23 -12.98 13.43 23.74
CA GLY A 23 -12.56 14.47 22.81
C GLY A 23 -11.11 14.93 23.01
N ILE A 24 -10.52 15.47 21.95
CA ILE A 24 -9.14 15.95 21.97
C ILE A 24 -9.14 17.46 22.23
N ASP A 25 -8.45 17.91 23.28
CA ASP A 25 -8.19 19.33 23.49
C ASP A 25 -7.36 19.90 22.34
N THR A 26 -8.02 20.69 21.48
CA THR A 26 -7.41 21.28 20.29
C THR A 26 -6.72 22.62 20.54
N SER A 27 -6.73 23.13 21.78
CA SER A 27 -6.20 24.45 22.11
C SER A 27 -4.66 24.53 22.00
N ASN A 28 -3.96 23.39 22.06
CA ASN A 28 -2.51 23.32 21.98
C ASN A 28 -2.03 22.65 20.68
N VAL A 29 -1.71 23.48 19.69
CA VAL A 29 -1.25 23.06 18.35
C VAL A 29 0.01 22.19 18.39
N ARG A 30 0.93 22.42 19.35
CA ARG A 30 2.15 21.61 19.48
C ARG A 30 1.82 20.21 19.97
N ALA A 31 0.95 20.09 20.98
CA ALA A 31 0.49 18.80 21.49
C ALA A 31 -0.25 18.00 20.40
N LEU A 32 -1.09 18.66 19.60
CA LEU A 32 -1.75 18.04 18.44
C LEU A 32 -0.76 17.50 17.39
N ALA A 33 0.30 18.25 17.08
CA ALA A 33 1.33 17.79 16.15
C ALA A 33 2.11 16.57 16.70
N GLU A 34 2.42 16.56 18.00
CA GLU A 34 3.06 15.44 18.67
C GLU A 34 2.17 14.19 18.68
N MET A 35 0.87 14.35 19.00
CA MET A 35 -0.12 13.27 18.93
C MET A 35 -0.26 12.71 17.50
N ARG A 36 -0.39 13.58 16.49
CA ARG A 36 -0.43 13.15 15.08
C ARG A 36 0.79 12.32 14.70
N ASN A 37 1.98 12.74 15.13
CA ASN A 37 3.22 12.01 14.86
C ASN A 37 3.27 10.68 15.62
N ALA A 38 2.76 10.62 16.85
CA ALA A 38 2.63 9.39 17.61
C ALA A 38 1.69 8.40 16.92
N PHE A 39 0.51 8.85 16.45
CA PHE A 39 -0.42 8.02 15.69
C PHE A 39 0.19 7.49 14.39
N ARG A 40 0.90 8.34 13.63
CA ARG A 40 1.63 7.89 12.43
C ARG A 40 2.69 6.82 12.74
N ARG A 41 3.40 6.94 13.86
CA ARG A 41 4.38 5.93 14.28
C ARG A 41 3.70 4.64 14.68
N LEU A 42 2.56 4.72 15.39
CA LEU A 42 1.76 3.57 15.76
C LEU A 42 1.23 2.84 14.53
N GLU A 43 0.64 3.56 13.57
CA GLU A 43 0.15 3.02 12.30
C GLU A 43 1.27 2.28 11.54
N LYS A 44 2.46 2.88 11.43
CA LYS A 44 3.62 2.23 10.82
C LYS A 44 4.02 0.94 11.53
N LYS A 45 4.04 0.94 12.87
CA LYS A 45 4.36 -0.27 13.66
C LYS A 45 3.28 -1.33 13.51
N ALA A 46 2.01 -0.96 13.54
CA ALA A 46 0.88 -1.88 13.34
C ALA A 46 0.93 -2.51 11.94
N LYS A 47 1.19 -1.69 10.90
CA LYS A 47 1.38 -2.19 9.53
C LYS A 47 2.52 -3.19 9.43
N LYS A 48 3.67 -2.88 10.06
CA LYS A 48 4.83 -3.76 10.09
C LYS A 48 4.53 -5.08 10.80
N ALA A 49 3.90 -5.03 11.98
CA ALA A 49 3.51 -6.23 12.73
C ALA A 49 2.51 -7.09 11.93
N ARG A 50 1.53 -6.47 11.27
CA ARG A 50 0.60 -7.17 10.37
C ARG A 50 1.35 -7.89 9.26
N GLN A 51 2.29 -7.23 8.57
CA GLN A 51 3.06 -7.82 7.48
C GLN A 51 3.99 -8.96 7.95
N GLU A 52 4.81 -8.69 8.97
CA GLU A 52 5.87 -9.62 9.39
C GLU A 52 5.36 -10.80 10.23
N VAL A 53 4.21 -10.67 10.89
CA VAL A 53 3.70 -11.71 11.79
C VAL A 53 2.44 -12.35 11.24
N ILE A 54 1.44 -11.54 10.86
CA ILE A 54 0.12 -12.05 10.47
C ILE A 54 0.17 -12.52 9.01
N GLU A 55 0.57 -11.66 8.07
CA GLU A 55 0.60 -12.01 6.65
C GLU A 55 1.64 -13.10 6.37
N ALA A 56 2.82 -13.04 6.98
CA ALA A 56 3.81 -14.11 6.87
C ALA A 56 3.27 -15.48 7.32
N ALA A 57 2.56 -15.53 8.46
CA ALA A 57 1.96 -16.78 8.93
C ALA A 57 0.79 -17.27 8.06
N LEU A 58 0.05 -16.35 7.44
CA LEU A 58 -1.01 -16.70 6.49
C LEU A 58 -0.44 -17.15 5.15
N ASP A 59 0.68 -16.57 4.71
CA ASP A 59 1.32 -16.89 3.43
C ASP A 59 1.80 -18.35 3.36
N ASP A 60 2.11 -18.96 4.50
CA ASP A 60 2.49 -20.37 4.62
C ASP A 60 1.31 -21.35 4.42
N GLY A 61 0.06 -20.88 4.51
CA GLY A 61 -1.12 -21.76 4.57
C GLY A 61 -2.34 -21.30 3.77
N VAL A 62 -2.26 -20.17 3.07
CA VAL A 62 -3.36 -19.60 2.28
C VAL A 62 -2.85 -19.22 0.90
N ASP A 63 -3.31 -19.87 -0.15
CA ASP A 63 -2.90 -19.56 -1.52
C ASP A 63 -3.66 -18.35 -2.08
N VAL A 64 -3.13 -17.76 -3.16
CA VAL A 64 -3.84 -16.68 -3.86
C VAL A 64 -5.15 -17.20 -4.43
N GLY A 65 -6.26 -16.58 -4.04
CA GLY A 65 -7.61 -16.98 -4.42
C GLY A 65 -8.41 -17.57 -3.26
N ASP A 66 -7.74 -18.10 -2.24
CA ASP A 66 -8.34 -18.77 -1.10
C ASP A 66 -9.04 -17.81 -0.14
N ASN A 67 -10.06 -18.33 0.54
CA ASN A 67 -10.79 -17.67 1.62
C ASN A 67 -10.70 -18.48 2.91
N VAL A 68 -10.27 -17.82 3.98
CA VAL A 68 -10.22 -18.39 5.33
C VAL A 68 -10.91 -17.44 6.30
N ALA A 69 -11.94 -17.94 7.01
CA ALA A 69 -12.63 -17.21 8.08
C ALA A 69 -13.07 -15.77 7.72
N GLY A 70 -13.57 -15.56 6.51
CA GLY A 70 -14.03 -14.25 6.04
C GLY A 70 -12.90 -13.32 5.57
N VAL A 71 -11.70 -13.86 5.34
CA VAL A 71 -10.56 -13.15 4.76
C VAL A 71 -10.10 -13.89 3.52
N ARG A 72 -9.97 -13.17 2.40
CA ARG A 72 -9.48 -13.69 1.12
C ARG A 72 -8.09 -13.17 0.80
N ARG A 73 -7.20 -14.05 0.34
CA ARG A 73 -5.90 -13.66 -0.23
C ARG A 73 -6.09 -13.32 -1.71
N VAL A 74 -5.75 -12.10 -2.09
CA VAL A 74 -5.90 -11.58 -3.45
C VAL A 74 -4.52 -11.23 -3.98
N GLY A 75 -4.19 -11.79 -5.15
CA GLY A 75 -3.04 -11.38 -5.94
C GLY A 75 -3.45 -10.26 -6.90
N SER A 76 -2.58 -9.29 -7.07
CA SER A 76 -2.72 -8.23 -8.08
C SER A 76 -1.36 -7.93 -8.67
N GLU A 77 -1.30 -7.92 -9.99
CA GLU A 77 -0.12 -7.47 -10.72
C GLU A 77 -0.16 -5.95 -10.85
N HIS A 78 0.93 -5.32 -10.47
CA HIS A 78 1.11 -3.89 -10.61
C HIS A 78 2.21 -3.62 -11.64
N PRO A 79 1.88 -2.97 -12.77
CA PRO A 79 2.91 -2.57 -13.72
C PRO A 79 3.81 -1.53 -13.05
N LYS A 80 5.10 -1.60 -13.38
CA LYS A 80 6.14 -0.72 -12.90
C LYS A 80 7.08 -0.39 -14.04
N VAL A 81 7.35 0.90 -14.24
CA VAL A 81 8.37 1.35 -15.19
C VAL A 81 9.74 1.02 -14.61
N ILE A 82 10.51 0.17 -15.29
CA ILE A 82 11.86 -0.24 -14.88
C ILE A 82 12.96 0.61 -15.53
N ASP A 83 12.69 1.18 -16.71
CA ASP A 83 13.59 2.10 -17.41
C ASP A 83 12.88 3.41 -17.75
N LYS A 84 13.15 4.44 -16.94
CA LYS A 84 12.52 5.76 -17.13
C LYS A 84 13.04 6.48 -18.36
N SER A 85 14.31 6.32 -18.71
CA SER A 85 14.90 6.98 -19.87
C SER A 85 14.29 6.47 -21.16
N THR A 86 14.18 5.15 -21.30
CA THR A 86 13.55 4.54 -22.47
C THR A 86 12.05 4.82 -22.49
N ALA A 87 11.37 4.85 -21.34
CA ALA A 87 9.95 5.22 -21.27
C ALA A 87 9.69 6.67 -21.75
N LEU A 88 10.57 7.62 -21.44
CA LEU A 88 10.44 9.00 -21.94
C LEU A 88 10.62 9.09 -23.46
N GLN A 89 11.60 8.36 -24.00
CA GLN A 89 11.81 8.29 -25.45
C GLN A 89 10.61 7.67 -26.17
N MET A 90 10.02 6.62 -25.57
CA MET A 90 8.82 5.98 -26.07
C MET A 90 7.60 6.92 -26.13
N LEU A 91 7.47 7.84 -25.18
CA LEU A 91 6.41 8.85 -25.20
C LEU A 91 6.64 9.89 -26.31
N GLU A 92 7.89 10.31 -26.53
CA GLU A 92 8.25 11.21 -27.63
C GLU A 92 7.98 10.55 -28.99
N ASP A 93 8.37 9.29 -29.18
CA ASP A 93 8.10 8.52 -30.40
C ASP A 93 6.60 8.33 -30.65
N ALA A 94 5.79 8.35 -29.59
CA ALA A 94 4.33 8.24 -29.63
C ALA A 94 3.60 9.59 -29.80
N ASP A 95 4.33 10.72 -29.89
CA ASP A 95 3.78 12.08 -29.86
C ASP A 95 2.89 12.35 -28.62
N ALA A 96 3.21 11.69 -27.50
CA ALA A 96 2.49 11.79 -26.23
C ALA A 96 3.17 12.80 -25.30
N ASP A 97 2.39 13.61 -24.59
CA ASP A 97 2.94 14.61 -23.65
C ASP A 97 3.60 13.92 -22.44
N PRO A 98 4.94 14.06 -22.28
CA PRO A 98 5.60 13.49 -21.12
C PRO A 98 5.06 14.09 -19.82
N ALA A 99 4.57 15.34 -19.79
CA ALA A 99 4.07 15.97 -18.56
C ALA A 99 2.85 15.25 -17.96
N GLU A 100 1.99 14.61 -18.78
CA GLU A 100 0.88 13.77 -18.28
C GLU A 100 1.39 12.44 -17.68
N ALA A 101 2.54 11.93 -18.13
CA ALA A 101 3.12 10.64 -17.73
C ALA A 101 4.31 10.74 -16.74
N VAL A 102 4.88 11.93 -16.53
CA VAL A 102 6.07 12.20 -15.68
C VAL A 102 5.83 11.90 -14.19
N THR A 103 4.58 11.63 -13.80
CA THR A 103 4.27 11.03 -12.49
C THR A 103 4.42 9.50 -12.49
N VAL A 104 5.22 8.92 -13.40
CA VAL A 104 5.65 7.50 -13.50
C VAL A 104 4.61 6.51 -12.97
N ASN A 105 3.37 6.70 -13.38
CA ASN A 105 2.33 5.71 -13.18
C ASN A 105 2.39 4.81 -14.40
N ALA A 106 2.84 3.58 -14.19
CA ALA A 106 3.01 2.63 -15.29
C ALA A 106 1.71 2.40 -16.07
N ARG A 107 0.53 2.56 -15.44
CA ARG A 107 -0.75 2.52 -16.16
C ARG A 107 -0.94 3.73 -17.07
N GLN A 108 -0.69 4.94 -16.58
CA GLN A 108 -0.79 6.15 -17.43
C GLN A 108 0.21 6.11 -18.59
N PHE A 109 1.40 5.55 -18.38
CA PHE A 109 2.35 5.32 -19.46
C PHE A 109 1.81 4.31 -20.49
N ILE A 110 1.31 3.16 -20.05
CA ILE A 110 0.71 2.14 -20.93
C ILE A 110 -0.45 2.77 -21.72
N ASP A 111 -1.35 3.48 -21.05
CA ASP A 111 -2.51 4.14 -21.67
C ASP A 111 -2.09 5.21 -22.69
N ALA A 112 -1.00 5.95 -22.44
CA ALA A 112 -0.50 7.00 -23.32
C ALA A 112 0.14 6.48 -24.62
N VAL A 113 0.75 5.29 -24.57
CA VAL A 113 1.34 4.65 -25.77
C VAL A 113 0.41 3.61 -26.40
N ASP A 114 -0.75 3.33 -25.79
CA ASP A 114 -1.74 2.40 -26.32
C ASP A 114 -2.28 2.90 -27.68
N GLY A 115 -2.41 1.98 -28.63
CA GLY A 115 -2.79 2.30 -30.01
C GLY A 115 -1.70 2.91 -30.89
N THR A 116 -0.46 3.04 -30.38
CA THR A 116 0.72 3.42 -31.18
C THR A 116 1.55 2.19 -31.60
N ASN A 117 2.62 2.40 -32.38
CA ASN A 117 3.58 1.33 -32.74
C ASN A 117 4.66 1.08 -31.67
N VAL A 118 4.54 1.73 -30.50
CA VAL A 118 5.49 1.60 -29.40
C VAL A 118 5.06 0.45 -28.49
N ASP A 119 6.00 -0.44 -28.15
CA ASP A 119 5.75 -1.57 -27.27
C ASP A 119 6.18 -1.25 -25.82
N PRO A 120 5.22 -0.95 -24.91
CA PRO A 120 5.53 -0.63 -23.52
C PRO A 120 6.13 -1.81 -22.74
N SER A 121 5.97 -3.06 -23.18
CA SER A 121 6.45 -4.23 -22.45
C SER A 121 7.98 -4.26 -22.27
N LYS A 122 8.72 -3.52 -23.11
CA LYS A 122 10.17 -3.38 -23.02
C LYS A 122 10.66 -2.61 -21.79
N VAL A 123 9.79 -1.78 -21.20
CA VAL A 123 10.13 -0.90 -20.06
C VAL A 123 9.19 -1.09 -18.87
N ILE A 124 8.23 -2.01 -18.98
CA ILE A 124 7.28 -2.36 -17.93
C ILE A 124 7.61 -3.75 -17.39
N ASP A 125 7.79 -3.82 -16.08
CA ASP A 125 7.79 -5.06 -15.32
C ASP A 125 6.49 -5.15 -14.51
N TYR A 126 6.07 -6.36 -14.17
CA TYR A 126 4.87 -6.60 -13.37
C TYR A 126 5.27 -7.14 -12.00
N GLU A 127 5.12 -6.30 -10.98
CA GLU A 127 5.29 -6.73 -9.60
C GLU A 127 4.01 -7.40 -9.12
N THR A 128 4.08 -8.69 -8.83
CA THR A 128 2.97 -9.38 -8.16
C THR A 128 2.94 -8.95 -6.71
N ARG A 129 1.79 -8.43 -6.27
CA ARG A 129 1.52 -8.12 -4.87
C ARG A 129 0.36 -8.95 -4.38
N THR A 130 0.51 -9.53 -3.19
CA THR A 130 -0.55 -10.23 -2.48
C THR A 130 -1.07 -9.36 -1.35
N GLN A 131 -2.37 -9.43 -1.09
CA GLN A 131 -3.02 -8.72 0.00
C GLN A 131 -4.17 -9.54 0.57
N TYR A 132 -4.41 -9.38 1.86
CA TYR A 132 -5.55 -9.99 2.54
C TYR A 132 -6.68 -8.97 2.65
N ARG A 133 -7.89 -9.33 2.19
CA ARG A 133 -9.09 -8.50 2.27
C ARG A 133 -10.21 -9.24 2.98
N ARG A 134 -11.03 -8.52 3.75
CA ARG A 134 -12.30 -9.09 4.24
C ARG A 134 -13.19 -9.41 3.04
N THR A 135 -13.89 -10.53 3.12
CA THR A 135 -14.99 -10.81 2.20
C THR A 135 -16.26 -10.19 2.73
N ASP A 136 -17.00 -9.54 1.85
CA ASP A 136 -18.35 -9.04 2.11
C ASP A 136 -19.35 -10.19 2.35
#